data_AF-A0A2E6GBP3-F1
#
_entry.id   AF-A0A2E6GBP3-F1
#
_cell.length_a   1.000
_cell.length_b   1.000
_cell.length_c   1.000
_cell.angle_alpha   90.00
_cell.angle_beta   90.00
_cell.angle_gamma   90.00
#
_symmetry.space_group_name_H-M   'P 1'
#
loop_
_entity.id
_entity.type
_entity.pdbx_description
1 polymer ?
#
loop_
_entity_poly.entity_id
_entity_poly.type
_entity_poly.pdbx_seq_one_letter_code
_entity_poly.pdbx_strand_id
1 'polypeptide(L)'
;MNTQIVSEEEMRALLPAYEVEGQYLSRIRKKILLRIGISVVLFTAGLAIMIVYPDLQIRSVLNGSSENPMALLDSTILFRLSILLPFIILYLFSFLKNLYFRSMTVMSLLIICSFLSVDAELYVAALIQDPSLGLFAVLATRLACLYLFALNYMDVRL
;
A
#
# COMPACT_ATOMS: atom_id res chain seq x y z
N MET A 1 -29.67 -30.02 -17.91
CA MET A 1 -29.42 -28.66 -17.37
C MET A 1 -28.53 -27.94 -18.37
N ASN A 2 -29.09 -26.96 -19.10
CA ASN A 2 -28.32 -26.13 -20.00
C ASN A 2 -27.63 -25.07 -19.14
N THR A 3 -26.32 -25.18 -18.92
CA THR A 3 -25.54 -24.09 -18.31
C THR A 3 -25.56 -22.93 -19.29
N GLN A 4 -26.44 -21.94 -19.05
CA GLN A 4 -26.40 -20.68 -19.78
C GLN A 4 -25.06 -20.03 -19.47
N ILE A 5 -24.13 -20.14 -20.42
CA ILE A 5 -22.85 -19.47 -20.37
C ILE A 5 -23.14 -18.00 -20.69
N VAL A 6 -23.07 -17.15 -19.67
CA VAL A 6 -23.24 -15.70 -19.81
C VAL A 6 -22.17 -15.19 -20.78
N SER A 7 -22.58 -14.46 -21.82
CA SER A 7 -21.64 -13.90 -22.79
C SER A 7 -20.79 -12.78 -22.18
N GLU A 8 -19.61 -12.49 -22.74
CA GLU A 8 -18.75 -11.41 -22.25
C GLU A 8 -19.46 -10.04 -22.29
N GLU A 9 -20.31 -9.83 -23.29
CA GLU A 9 -21.10 -8.61 -23.44
C GLU A 9 -22.16 -8.49 -22.34
N GLU A 10 -22.88 -9.57 -22.04
CA GLU A 10 -23.84 -9.61 -20.94
C GLU A 10 -23.14 -9.45 -19.58
N MET A 11 -21.98 -10.06 -19.38
CA MET A 11 -21.20 -9.91 -18.16
C MET A 11 -20.73 -8.46 -17.97
N ARG A 12 -20.33 -7.78 -19.05
CA ARG A 12 -19.94 -6.36 -19.02
C ARG A 12 -21.14 -5.43 -18.77
N ALA A 13 -22.32 -5.78 -19.29
CA ALA A 13 -23.57 -5.06 -19.03
C ALA A 13 -24.06 -5.22 -17.58
N LEU A 14 -23.92 -6.43 -17.03
CA LEU A 14 -24.33 -6.74 -15.66
C LEU A 14 -23.35 -6.22 -14.61
N LEU A 15 -22.05 -6.22 -14.91
CA LEU A 15 -20.98 -5.85 -13.98
C LEU A 15 -20.04 -4.80 -14.60
N PRO A 16 -20.47 -3.53 -14.75
CA PRO A 16 -19.66 -2.48 -15.35
C PRO A 16 -18.38 -2.14 -14.54
N ALA A 17 -18.28 -2.59 -13.28
CA ALA A 17 -17.10 -2.44 -12.44
C ALA A 17 -16.12 -3.64 -12.49
N TYR A 18 -16.46 -4.69 -13.26
CA TYR A 18 -15.70 -5.94 -13.33
C TYR A 18 -14.34 -5.76 -14.01
N GLU A 19 -14.30 -4.97 -15.09
CA GLU A 19 -13.11 -4.72 -15.89
C GLU A 19 -12.96 -3.25 -16.22
N VAL A 20 -11.72 -2.78 -16.31
CA VAL A 20 -11.41 -1.48 -16.92
C VAL A 20 -11.36 -1.67 -18.44
N GLU A 21 -11.82 -0.67 -19.20
CA GLU A 21 -11.81 -0.74 -20.66
C GLU A 21 -10.38 -1.02 -21.19
N GLY A 22 -10.22 -2.08 -21.99
CA GLY A 22 -8.90 -2.63 -22.34
C GLY A 22 -7.98 -1.64 -23.06
N GLN A 23 -8.52 -0.81 -23.95
CA GLN A 23 -7.75 0.25 -24.63
C GLN A 23 -7.25 1.30 -23.65
N TYR A 24 -8.07 1.70 -22.67
CA TYR A 24 -7.67 2.64 -21.63
C TYR A 24 -6.61 2.03 -20.70
N LEU A 25 -6.85 0.80 -20.22
CA LEU A 25 -5.91 0.08 -19.36
C LEU A 25 -4.53 -0.03 -20.01
N SER A 26 -4.47 -0.35 -21.31
CA SER A 26 -3.20 -0.49 -22.03
C SER A 26 -2.33 0.79 -21.99
N ARG A 27 -2.96 1.96 -22.02
CA ARG A 27 -2.29 3.27 -21.97
C ARG A 27 -1.76 3.58 -20.58
N ILE A 28 -2.53 3.28 -19.53
CA ILE A 28 -2.15 3.55 -18.14
C ILE A 28 -1.26 2.44 -17.54
N ARG A 29 -1.23 1.25 -18.15
CA ARG A 29 -0.53 0.05 -17.64
C ARG A 29 0.94 0.32 -17.29
N LYS A 30 1.66 0.98 -18.18
CA LYS A 30 3.09 1.30 -17.99
C LYS A 30 3.30 2.29 -16.85
N LYS A 31 2.42 3.28 -16.70
CA LYS A 31 2.47 4.26 -15.60
C LYS A 31 2.22 3.59 -14.26
N ILE A 32 1.19 2.73 -14.18
CA ILE A 32 0.84 2.00 -12.96
C ILE A 32 1.98 1.05 -12.57
N LEU A 33 2.55 0.29 -13.51
CA LEU A 33 3.70 -0.59 -13.25
C LEU A 33 4.89 0.18 -12.68
N LEU A 34 5.22 1.33 -13.27
CA LEU A 34 6.31 2.16 -12.79
C LEU A 34 6.06 2.65 -11.36
N ARG A 35 4.83 3.08 -11.04
CA ARG A 35 4.46 3.51 -9.69
C ARG A 35 4.49 2.35 -8.69
N ILE A 36 4.03 1.16 -9.07
CA ILE A 36 4.16 -0.05 -8.23
C ILE A 36 5.64 -0.34 -7.96
N GLY A 37 6.49 -0.27 -8.98
CA GLY A 37 7.94 -0.47 -8.85
C GLY A 37 8.57 0.53 -7.87
N ILE A 38 8.24 1.82 -8.00
CA ILE A 38 8.71 2.86 -7.07
C ILE A 38 8.20 2.59 -5.65
N SER A 39 6.92 2.25 -5.49
CA SER A 39 6.35 1.92 -4.17
C SER A 39 7.07 0.74 -3.52
N VAL A 40 7.41 -0.31 -4.27
CA VAL A 40 8.19 -1.45 -3.76
C VAL A 40 9.56 -1.00 -3.27
N VAL A 41 10.28 -0.17 -4.04
CA VAL A 41 11.58 0.38 -3.64
C VAL A 41 11.47 1.24 -2.37
N LEU A 42 10.43 2.06 -2.27
CA LEU A 42 10.19 2.87 -1.07
C LEU A 42 9.87 2.01 0.15
N PHE A 43 9.08 0.95 -0.01
CA PHE A 43 8.77 0.01 1.06
C PHE A 43 10.01 -0.77 1.53
N THR A 44 10.83 -1.25 0.61
CA THR A 44 12.07 -1.97 0.97
C THR A 44 13.08 -1.04 1.64
N ALA A 45 13.20 0.20 1.17
CA ALA A 45 14.01 1.22 1.83
C ALA A 45 13.50 1.51 3.25
N GLY A 46 12.18 1.62 3.43
CA GLY A 46 11.57 1.81 4.75
C GLY A 46 11.85 0.64 5.72
N LEU A 47 11.76 -0.60 5.24
CA LEU A 47 12.13 -1.79 6.03
C LEU A 47 13.63 -1.83 6.33
N ALA A 48 14.49 -1.46 5.39
CA ALA A 48 15.92 -1.39 5.62
C ALA A 48 16.27 -0.36 6.71
N ILE A 49 15.63 0.82 6.70
CA ILE A 49 15.79 1.83 7.75
C ILE A 49 15.34 1.27 9.11
N MET A 50 14.26 0.49 9.15
CA MET A 50 13.78 -0.17 10.39
C MET A 50 14.80 -1.16 10.95
N ILE A 51 15.50 -1.89 10.09
CA ILE A 51 16.52 -2.88 10.49
C ILE A 51 17.83 -2.20 10.91
N VAL A 52 18.28 -1.18 10.19
CA VAL A 52 19.56 -0.49 10.45
C VAL A 52 19.46 0.48 11.62
N TYR A 53 18.31 1.13 11.79
CA TYR A 53 18.06 2.12 12.85
C TYR A 53 16.81 1.75 13.67
N PRO A 54 16.82 0.61 14.38
CA PRO A 54 15.68 0.17 15.19
C PRO A 54 15.37 1.16 16.31
N ASP A 55 16.38 1.84 16.84
CA ASP A 55 16.24 2.85 17.90
C ASP A 55 15.36 4.03 17.50
N LEU A 56 15.37 4.43 16.22
CA LEU A 56 14.51 5.50 15.72
C LEU A 56 13.03 5.10 15.81
N GLN A 57 12.72 3.83 15.53
CA GLN A 57 11.36 3.32 15.57
C GLN A 57 10.90 2.97 16.98
N ILE A 58 11.79 2.43 17.81
CA ILE A 58 11.49 2.12 19.21
C ILE A 58 11.17 3.40 19.97
N ARG A 59 11.95 4.47 19.76
CA ARG A 59 11.69 5.78 20.39
C ARG A 59 10.42 6.46 19.87
N SER A 60 10.12 6.35 18.58
CA SER A 60 8.93 7.00 18.03
C SER A 60 7.64 6.22 18.29
N VAL A 61 7.64 4.88 18.15
CA VAL A 61 6.44 4.04 18.16
C VAL A 61 6.21 3.35 19.51
N LEU A 62 7.27 3.10 20.29
CA LEU A 62 7.26 2.15 21.40
C LEU A 62 7.57 2.77 22.77
N ASN A 63 7.56 4.10 22.89
CA ASN A 63 7.86 4.83 24.14
C ASN A 63 6.89 4.55 25.31
N GLY A 64 5.92 3.63 25.15
CA GLY A 64 5.02 3.17 26.20
C GLY A 64 5.44 1.81 26.77
N SER A 65 6.21 1.82 27.86
CA SER A 65 6.17 0.80 28.93
C SER A 65 6.23 -0.70 28.55
N SER A 66 6.94 -1.11 27.50
CA SER A 66 7.11 -2.53 27.20
C SER A 66 8.41 -3.07 27.78
N GLU A 67 8.33 -4.12 28.60
CA GLU A 67 9.50 -4.82 29.20
C GLU A 67 10.44 -5.43 28.15
N ASN A 68 9.99 -5.59 26.89
CA ASN A 68 10.80 -6.08 25.76
C ASN A 68 10.44 -5.36 24.44
N PRO A 69 11.03 -4.20 24.15
CA PRO A 69 10.69 -3.40 22.96
C PRO A 69 11.00 -4.11 21.63
N MET A 70 12.03 -4.96 21.60
CA MET A 70 12.40 -5.72 20.40
C MET A 70 11.34 -6.76 20.00
N ALA A 71 10.77 -7.50 20.96
CA ALA A 71 9.76 -8.52 20.67
C ALA A 71 8.44 -7.90 20.15
N LEU A 72 8.09 -6.71 20.66
CA LEU A 72 6.92 -5.97 20.19
C LEU A 72 7.17 -5.37 18.78
N LEU A 73 8.39 -4.93 18.49
CA LEU A 73 8.79 -4.50 17.15
C LEU A 73 8.66 -5.66 16.15
N ASP A 74 9.19 -6.83 16.48
CA ASP A 74 9.13 -8.03 15.62
C ASP A 74 7.70 -8.48 15.35
N SER A 75 6.85 -8.52 16.38
CA SER A 75 5.44 -8.88 16.21
C SER A 75 4.67 -7.86 15.36
N THR A 76 5.00 -6.57 15.47
CA THR A 76 4.44 -5.50 14.63
C THR A 76 4.87 -5.64 13.18
N ILE A 77 6.15 -5.94 12.92
CA ILE A 77 6.66 -6.21 11.56
C ILE A 77 5.93 -7.42 10.96
N LEU A 78 5.85 -8.52 11.70
CA LEU A 78 5.18 -9.75 11.28
C LEU A 78 3.71 -9.52 10.94
N PHE A 79 2.98 -8.78 11.78
CA PHE A 79 1.58 -8.42 11.53
C PHE A 79 1.42 -7.57 10.26
N ARG A 80 2.31 -6.60 10.03
CA ARG A 80 2.28 -5.77 8.82
C ARG A 80 2.53 -6.60 7.56
N LEU A 81 3.54 -7.47 7.60
CA LEU A 81 3.88 -8.36 6.50
C LEU A 81 2.75 -9.35 6.19
N SER A 82 2.10 -9.90 7.22
CA SER A 82 1.01 -10.88 7.04
C SER A 82 -0.22 -10.29 6.34
N ILE A 83 -0.43 -8.97 6.44
CA ILE A 83 -1.51 -8.26 5.71
C ILE A 83 -1.02 -7.75 4.35
N LEU A 84 0.17 -7.14 4.28
CA LEU A 84 0.67 -6.51 3.06
C LEU A 84 0.99 -7.52 1.97
N LEU A 85 1.62 -8.66 2.30
CA LEU A 85 1.97 -9.68 1.31
C LEU A 85 0.76 -10.23 0.53
N PRO A 86 -0.28 -10.78 1.20
CA PRO A 86 -1.45 -11.28 0.46
C PRO A 86 -2.15 -10.15 -0.30
N PHE A 87 -2.19 -8.93 0.26
CA PHE A 87 -2.79 -7.81 -0.42
C PHE A 87 -2.05 -7.42 -1.72
N ILE A 88 -0.72 -7.40 -1.70
CA ILE A 88 0.11 -7.14 -2.89
C ILE A 88 -0.14 -8.21 -3.95
N ILE A 89 -0.21 -9.49 -3.56
CA ILE A 89 -0.48 -10.59 -4.48
C ILE A 89 -1.85 -10.40 -5.16
N LEU A 90 -2.89 -10.10 -4.37
CA LEU A 90 -4.24 -9.84 -4.89
C LEU A 90 -4.25 -8.62 -5.82
N TYR A 91 -3.57 -7.53 -5.44
CA TYR A 91 -3.48 -6.32 -6.24
C TYR A 91 -2.81 -6.57 -7.60
N LEU A 92 -1.67 -7.28 -7.59
CA LEU A 92 -0.95 -7.65 -8.81
C LEU A 92 -1.77 -8.60 -9.69
N PHE A 93 -2.44 -9.58 -9.08
CA PHE A 93 -3.32 -10.49 -9.81
C PHE A 93 -4.45 -9.72 -10.51
N SER A 94 -5.14 -8.83 -9.78
CA SER A 94 -6.19 -7.97 -10.34
C SER A 94 -5.66 -7.04 -11.43
N PHE A 95 -4.45 -6.51 -11.28
CA PHE A 95 -3.80 -5.70 -12.32
C PHE A 95 -3.46 -6.50 -13.58
N LEU A 96 -2.92 -7.71 -13.43
CA LEU A 96 -2.50 -8.55 -14.56
C LEU A 96 -3.70 -9.11 -15.32
N LYS A 97 -4.77 -9.48 -14.61
CA LYS A 97 -5.99 -10.05 -15.17
C LYS A 97 -7.06 -9.01 -15.51
N ASN A 98 -6.85 -7.74 -15.15
CA ASN A 98 -7.86 -6.66 -15.25
C ASN A 98 -9.16 -6.95 -14.46
N LEU A 99 -9.11 -7.82 -13.46
CA LEU A 99 -10.29 -8.25 -12.71
C LEU A 99 -10.46 -7.41 -11.46
N TYR A 100 -11.58 -6.70 -11.35
CA TYR A 100 -11.92 -5.83 -10.22
C TYR A 100 -10.83 -4.79 -9.90
N PHE A 101 -10.02 -4.41 -10.90
CA PHE A 101 -8.86 -3.56 -10.67
C PHE A 101 -9.23 -2.19 -10.10
N ARG A 102 -10.39 -1.64 -10.52
CA ARG A 102 -10.96 -0.41 -9.96
C ARG A 102 -11.20 -0.51 -8.46
N SER A 103 -11.85 -1.58 -8.00
CA SER A 103 -12.09 -1.83 -6.58
C SER A 103 -10.79 -2.05 -5.80
N MET A 104 -9.84 -2.78 -6.39
CA MET A 104 -8.54 -3.02 -5.76
C MET A 104 -7.70 -1.75 -5.59
N THR A 105 -7.80 -0.78 -6.51
CA THR A 105 -7.13 0.51 -6.33
C THR A 105 -7.68 1.30 -5.14
N VAL A 106 -8.99 1.25 -4.90
CA VAL A 106 -9.62 1.84 -3.70
C VAL A 106 -9.14 1.13 -2.44
N MET A 107 -9.19 -0.21 -2.42
CA MET A 107 -8.73 -0.99 -1.26
C MET A 107 -7.27 -0.72 -0.94
N SER A 108 -6.42 -0.56 -1.98
CA SER A 108 -5.00 -0.26 -1.78
C SER A 108 -4.80 1.09 -1.11
N LEU A 109 -5.59 2.10 -1.50
CA LEU A 109 -5.53 3.42 -0.90
C LEU A 109 -5.97 3.39 0.57
N LEU A 110 -7.06 2.65 0.87
CA LEU A 110 -7.56 2.50 2.25
C LEU A 110 -6.53 1.81 3.14
N ILE A 111 -5.94 0.70 2.69
CA ILE A 111 -4.94 -0.04 3.47
C ILE A 111 -3.71 0.81 3.75
N ILE A 112 -3.18 1.51 2.72
CA ILE A 112 -2.01 2.38 2.89
C ILE A 112 -2.32 3.56 3.80
N CYS A 113 -3.52 4.14 3.68
CA CYS A 113 -3.98 5.19 4.59
C CYS A 113 -4.06 4.70 6.03
N SER A 114 -4.62 3.51 6.28
CA SER A 114 -4.68 2.90 7.61
C SER A 114 -3.29 2.66 8.20
N PHE A 115 -2.36 2.11 7.41
CA PHE A 115 -0.97 1.91 7.86
C PHE A 115 -0.25 3.23 8.15
N LEU A 116 -0.54 4.29 7.39
CA LEU A 116 0.03 5.60 7.64
C LEU A 116 -0.53 6.22 8.91
N SER A 117 -1.86 6.19 9.10
CA SER A 117 -2.53 6.83 10.24
C SER A 117 -2.09 6.26 11.59
N VAL A 118 -1.88 4.94 11.68
CA VAL A 118 -1.40 4.29 12.92
C VAL A 118 -0.03 4.82 13.34
N ASP A 119 0.82 5.17 12.38
CA ASP A 119 2.19 5.60 12.65
C ASP A 119 2.37 7.13 12.60
N ALA A 120 1.46 7.86 11.96
CA ALA A 120 1.61 9.29 11.69
C ALA A 120 1.66 10.12 12.98
N GLU A 121 0.81 9.82 13.96
CA GLU A 121 0.79 10.50 15.26
C GLU A 121 2.13 10.33 15.98
N LEU A 122 2.68 9.12 15.94
CA LEU A 122 3.94 8.74 16.58
C LEU A 122 5.14 9.42 15.90
N TYR A 123 5.18 9.45 14.57
CA TYR A 123 6.24 10.15 13.84
C TYR A 123 6.17 11.68 14.01
N VAL A 124 4.96 12.26 14.04
CA VAL A 124 4.79 13.70 14.28
C VAL A 124 5.21 14.08 15.70
N ALA A 125 4.82 13.30 16.70
CA ALA A 125 5.25 13.51 18.09
C ALA A 125 6.78 13.40 18.24
N ALA A 126 7.40 12.39 17.61
CA ALA A 126 8.84 12.22 17.63
C ALA A 126 9.58 13.39 16.93
N LEU A 127 9.05 13.90 15.81
CA LEU A 127 9.64 15.01 15.08
C LEU A 127 9.57 16.33 15.87
N ILE A 128 8.53 16.54 16.68
CA ILE A 128 8.41 17.71 17.55
C ILE A 128 9.40 17.64 18.71
N GLN A 129 9.62 16.45 19.28
CA GLN A 129 10.51 16.27 20.44
C GLN A 129 12.00 16.30 20.05
N ASP A 130 12.38 15.59 18.99
CA ASP A 130 13.77 15.51 18.52
C ASP A 130 13.80 15.44 16.98
N PRO A 131 13.84 16.60 16.31
CA PRO A 131 13.77 16.66 14.85
C PRO A 131 15.05 16.07 14.24
N SER A 132 14.95 14.83 13.76
CA SER A 132 16.03 14.18 13.02
C SER A 132 15.71 14.08 11.52
N LEU A 133 16.75 14.23 10.70
CA LEU A 133 16.65 14.08 9.25
C LEU A 133 16.18 12.66 8.85
N GLY A 134 16.52 11.66 9.67
CA GLY A 134 16.06 10.28 9.50
C GLY A 134 14.54 10.13 9.66
N LEU A 135 13.95 10.71 10.71
CA LEU A 135 12.50 10.68 10.93
C LEU A 135 11.76 11.40 9.80
N PHE A 136 12.28 12.54 9.33
CA PHE A 136 11.70 13.26 8.20
C PHE A 136 11.73 12.42 6.91
N ALA A 137 12.86 11.75 6.62
CA ALA A 137 12.99 10.87 5.47
C ALA A 137 12.00 9.69 5.54
N VAL A 138 11.83 9.07 6.71
CA VAL A 138 10.85 7.99 6.91
C VAL A 138 9.43 8.47 6.70
N LEU A 139 9.05 9.64 7.22
CA LEU A 139 7.72 10.19 7.00
C LEU A 139 7.49 10.55 5.52
N ALA A 140 8.47 11.18 4.88
CA ALA A 140 8.41 11.58 3.48
C ALA A 140 8.25 10.38 2.54
N THR A 141 9.00 9.29 2.76
CA THR A 141 8.88 8.06 1.96
C THR A 141 7.48 7.45 2.07
N ARG A 142 6.86 7.48 3.25
CA ARG A 142 5.49 6.98 3.44
C ARG A 142 4.43 7.87 2.77
N LEU A 143 4.58 9.19 2.84
CA LEU A 143 3.71 10.13 2.12
C LEU A 143 3.85 9.97 0.61
N ALA A 144 5.07 9.73 0.10
CA ALA A 144 5.30 9.44 -1.30
C ALA A 144 4.60 8.15 -1.73
N CYS A 145 4.64 7.08 -0.92
CA CYS A 145 3.86 5.86 -1.17
C CYS A 145 2.36 6.17 -1.27
N LEU A 146 1.78 6.89 -0.30
CA LEU A 146 0.37 7.27 -0.33
C LEU A 146 0.01 8.02 -1.62
N TYR A 147 0.85 8.98 -2.01
CA TYR A 147 0.67 9.75 -3.23
C TYR A 147 0.68 8.86 -4.49
N LEU A 148 1.61 7.90 -4.59
CA LEU A 148 1.66 6.97 -5.72
C LEU A 148 0.41 6.10 -5.83
N PHE A 149 -0.13 5.61 -4.70
CA PHE A 149 -1.38 4.85 -4.69
C PHE A 149 -2.59 5.73 -5.01
N ALA A 150 -2.61 6.99 -4.56
CA ALA A 150 -3.64 7.95 -4.94
C ALA A 150 -3.63 8.22 -6.45
N LEU A 151 -2.46 8.38 -7.06
CA LEU A 151 -2.34 8.53 -8.51
C LEU A 151 -2.81 7.28 -9.27
N ASN A 152 -2.55 6.08 -8.75
CA ASN A 152 -3.07 4.84 -9.34
C ASN A 152 -4.59 4.78 -9.29
N TYR A 153 -5.20 5.21 -8.18
CA TYR A 153 -6.65 5.31 -8.06
C TYR A 153 -7.23 6.34 -9.03
N MET A 154 -6.61 7.51 -9.15
CA MET A 154 -7.06 8.56 -10.06
C MET A 154 -7.00 8.11 -11.53
N ASP A 155 -5.89 7.51 -11.97
CA ASP A 155 -5.74 7.01 -13.35
C ASP A 155 -6.70 5.85 -13.69
N VAL A 156 -7.27 5.16 -12.71
CA VAL A 156 -8.21 4.06 -12.97
C VAL A 156 -9.67 4.54 -12.95
N ARG A 157 -9.93 5.72 -12.38
CA ARG A 157 -11.29 6.23 -12.16
C ARG A 157 -11.66 7.43 -13.02
N LEU A 158 -10.70 8.32 -13.29
CA LEU A 158 -10.78 9.39 -14.28
C LEU A 158 -10.46 8.83 -15.67
#